data_AF-A0A3B8MB98-F1
#
_entry.id   AF-A0A3B8MB98-F1
#
_cell.length_a   1.000
_cell.length_b   1.000
_cell.length_c   1.000
_cell.angle_alpha   90.00
_cell.angle_beta   90.00
_cell.angle_gamma   90.00
#
_symmetry.space_group_name_H-M   'P 1'
#
loop_
_entity.id
_entity.type
_entity.pdbx_description
1 polymer ?
#
loop_
_entity_poly.entity_id
_entity_poly.type
_entity_poly.pdbx_seq_one_letter_code
_entity_poly.pdbx_strand_id
1 'polypeptide(L)'
;MATDEQVDEAIEAGARLVTHIYNAQSTYTRRDDGKHLGVAEMGLMRDALTVEIIPDNRHLTPRMQQLVVKVKPHDKICITTDAIEATGQGPGTYELMGGKVWVDEEVAYREDRKRHAGSILTMDRAVRNVVAAGAEVGSALMMATEIPARTVGASTKGRIEVGADADFVVLNTSLEVVATISRGRVVYSADASLLPASL
;
A
#
# COMPACT_ATOMS: atom_id res chain seq x y z
N MET A 1 7.00 7.75 -21.29
CA MET A 1 6.97 6.85 -20.11
C MET A 1 7.82 5.63 -20.45
N ALA A 2 8.27 4.87 -19.45
CA ALA A 2 9.20 3.76 -19.68
C ALA A 2 8.57 2.62 -20.51
N THR A 3 9.39 1.92 -21.29
CA THR A 3 8.98 0.71 -22.04
C THR A 3 9.24 -0.56 -21.22
N ASP A 4 8.71 -1.68 -21.70
CA ASP A 4 9.00 -3.03 -21.23
C ASP A 4 10.49 -3.36 -21.25
N GLU A 5 11.22 -3.03 -22.32
CA GLU A 5 12.67 -3.27 -22.38
C GLU A 5 13.42 -2.46 -21.31
N GLN A 6 12.99 -1.22 -21.07
CA GLN A 6 13.59 -0.38 -20.02
C GLN A 6 13.30 -0.90 -18.61
N VAL A 7 12.17 -1.60 -18.41
CA VAL A 7 11.90 -2.29 -17.13
C VAL A 7 12.86 -3.47 -16.95
N ASP A 8 13.16 -4.20 -18.01
CA ASP A 8 14.10 -5.32 -17.97
C ASP A 8 15.52 -4.85 -17.65
N GLU A 9 15.97 -3.78 -18.32
CA GLU A 9 17.24 -3.11 -18.02
C GLU A 9 17.29 -2.63 -16.56
N ALA A 10 16.20 -2.08 -16.02
CA ALA A 10 16.13 -1.66 -14.62
C ALA A 10 16.21 -2.85 -13.65
N ILE A 11 15.59 -3.99 -13.96
CA ILE A 11 15.71 -5.22 -13.16
C ILE A 11 17.16 -5.71 -13.16
N GLU A 12 17.83 -5.72 -14.31
CA GLU A 12 19.24 -6.09 -14.43
C GLU A 12 20.14 -5.15 -13.60
N ALA A 13 19.81 -3.86 -13.60
CA ALA A 13 20.48 -2.85 -12.76
C ALA A 13 20.15 -2.95 -11.25
N GLY A 14 19.25 -3.84 -10.85
CA GLY A 14 18.96 -4.12 -9.44
C GLY A 14 17.60 -3.64 -8.93
N ALA A 15 16.73 -3.08 -9.77
CA ALA A 15 15.37 -2.70 -9.38
C ALA A 15 14.54 -3.93 -8.96
N ARG A 16 13.82 -3.84 -7.84
CA ARG A 16 13.02 -4.95 -7.28
C ARG A 16 11.59 -4.56 -6.88
N LEU A 17 11.21 -3.29 -7.06
CA LEU A 17 9.92 -2.77 -6.63
C LEU A 17 9.34 -1.86 -7.71
N VAL A 18 8.04 -2.00 -7.97
CA VAL A 18 7.23 -1.00 -8.70
C VAL A 18 6.41 -0.23 -7.68
N THR A 19 6.69 1.07 -7.53
CA THR A 19 5.96 1.98 -6.63
C THR A 19 4.51 2.15 -7.08
N HIS A 20 3.55 2.08 -6.15
CA HIS A 20 2.10 2.27 -6.33
C HIS A 20 1.57 1.98 -7.76
N ILE A 21 1.62 0.72 -8.18
CA ILE A 21 1.31 0.26 -9.55
C ILE A 21 0.03 0.88 -10.14
N TYR A 22 0.04 1.17 -11.43
CA TYR A 22 -0.96 1.91 -12.23
C TYR A 22 -1.01 3.43 -12.01
N ASN A 23 -0.32 3.97 -11.01
CA ASN A 23 -0.31 5.41 -10.74
C ASN A 23 0.94 6.06 -11.35
N ALA A 24 0.74 7.05 -12.23
CA ALA A 24 1.80 7.77 -12.94
C ALA A 24 2.78 6.87 -13.74
N GLN A 25 2.27 5.79 -14.32
CA GLN A 25 3.05 4.78 -15.03
C GLN A 25 2.54 4.56 -16.45
N SER A 26 3.43 4.07 -17.31
CA SER A 26 3.03 3.49 -18.60
C SER A 26 2.19 2.24 -18.38
N THR A 27 1.15 2.11 -19.18
CA THR A 27 0.38 0.88 -19.35
C THR A 27 0.61 0.33 -20.76
N TYR A 28 -0.09 -0.75 -21.09
CA TYR A 28 -0.10 -1.33 -22.43
C TYR A 28 -0.32 -0.27 -23.53
N THR A 29 0.52 -0.30 -24.56
CA THR A 29 0.43 0.59 -25.73
C THR A 29 0.48 -0.19 -27.04
N ARG A 30 -0.10 0.40 -28.10
CA ARG A 30 0.04 -0.11 -29.47
C ARG A 30 1.17 0.66 -30.18
N ARG A 31 2.11 -0.06 -30.75
CA ARG A 31 3.18 0.42 -31.63
C ARG A 31 2.98 -0.19 -33.04
N ASP A 32 3.80 0.20 -34.01
CA ASP A 32 3.62 -0.22 -35.42
C ASP A 32 3.77 -1.74 -35.62
N ASP A 33 4.59 -2.37 -34.78
CA ASP A 33 4.91 -3.80 -34.78
C ASP A 33 4.05 -4.63 -33.81
N GLY A 34 3.12 -4.02 -33.08
CA GLY A 34 2.15 -4.73 -32.27
C GLY A 34 1.81 -4.10 -30.93
N LYS A 35 1.58 -4.98 -29.95
CA LYS A 35 1.08 -4.66 -28.61
C LYS A 35 2.20 -4.84 -27.60
N HIS A 36 2.57 -3.77 -26.91
CA HIS A 36 3.71 -3.75 -25.99
C HIS A 36 3.27 -3.44 -24.57
N LEU A 37 3.94 -4.05 -23.60
CA LEU A 37 3.61 -3.88 -22.20
C LEU A 37 4.19 -2.56 -21.67
N GLY A 38 3.56 -2.02 -20.63
CA GLY A 38 4.14 -0.93 -19.84
C GLY A 38 4.63 -1.43 -18.49
N VAL A 39 5.20 -0.51 -17.71
CA VAL A 39 5.58 -0.72 -16.31
C VAL A 39 4.50 -1.45 -15.49
N ALA A 40 3.22 -1.14 -15.67
CA ALA A 40 2.16 -1.79 -14.89
C ALA A 40 2.04 -3.28 -15.22
N GLU A 41 1.93 -3.65 -16.50
CA GLU A 41 1.83 -5.05 -16.89
C GLU A 41 3.14 -5.81 -16.60
N MET A 42 4.29 -5.17 -16.78
CA MET A 42 5.60 -5.73 -16.42
C MET A 42 5.72 -5.99 -14.91
N GLY A 43 5.23 -5.08 -14.07
CA GLY A 43 5.18 -5.26 -12.62
C GLY A 43 4.40 -6.51 -12.22
N LEU A 44 3.27 -6.77 -12.89
CA LEU A 44 2.49 -7.98 -12.66
C LEU A 44 3.21 -9.24 -13.17
N MET A 45 3.74 -9.19 -14.39
CA MET A 45 4.31 -10.36 -15.08
C MET A 45 5.68 -10.80 -14.53
N ARG A 46 6.53 -9.87 -14.08
CA ARG A 46 7.91 -10.18 -13.67
C ARG A 46 7.99 -10.54 -12.19
N ASP A 47 8.30 -11.80 -11.87
CA ASP A 47 8.47 -12.29 -10.49
C ASP A 47 9.64 -11.65 -9.73
N ALA A 48 10.60 -11.08 -10.47
CA ALA A 48 11.70 -10.29 -9.93
C ALA A 48 11.23 -9.01 -9.22
N LEU A 49 10.03 -8.53 -9.53
CA LEU A 49 9.45 -7.30 -9.00
C LEU A 49 8.39 -7.62 -7.94
N THR A 50 8.50 -6.95 -6.79
CA THR A 50 7.36 -6.69 -5.90
C THR A 50 6.57 -5.52 -6.47
N VAL A 51 5.24 -5.54 -6.35
CA VAL A 51 4.39 -4.40 -6.73
C VAL A 51 3.81 -3.78 -5.48
N GLU A 52 3.96 -2.47 -5.33
CA GLU A 52 3.29 -1.71 -4.29
C GLU A 52 1.89 -1.30 -4.80
N ILE A 53 0.86 -1.42 -3.95
CA ILE A 53 -0.52 -1.03 -4.26
C ILE A 53 -1.06 -0.05 -3.22
N ILE A 54 -1.94 0.86 -3.65
CA ILE A 54 -2.78 1.71 -2.80
C ILE A 54 -4.22 1.17 -2.88
N PRO A 55 -4.66 0.28 -1.97
CA PRO A 55 -5.97 -0.34 -2.02
C PRO A 55 -7.02 0.52 -1.30
N ASP A 56 -7.29 1.73 -1.80
CA ASP A 56 -8.29 2.67 -1.24
C ASP A 56 -9.63 2.68 -1.99
N ASN A 57 -9.79 1.80 -2.99
CA ASN A 57 -10.92 1.78 -3.93
C ASN A 57 -11.00 2.99 -4.88
N ARG A 58 -9.96 3.83 -4.92
CA ARG A 58 -9.91 5.09 -5.69
C ARG A 58 -8.71 5.14 -6.63
N HIS A 59 -7.49 4.94 -6.12
CA HIS A 59 -6.29 4.72 -6.93
C HIS A 59 -6.42 3.42 -7.73
N LEU A 60 -6.86 2.35 -7.05
CA LEU A 60 -7.28 1.11 -7.68
C LEU A 60 -8.75 0.86 -7.37
N THR A 61 -9.59 0.77 -8.40
CA THR A 61 -10.98 0.29 -8.22
C THR A 61 -11.00 -1.12 -7.61
N PRO A 62 -12.11 -1.56 -6.98
CA PRO A 62 -12.19 -2.90 -6.41
C PRO A 62 -11.83 -4.01 -7.41
N ARG A 63 -12.20 -3.87 -8.69
CA ARG A 63 -11.84 -4.83 -9.75
C ARG A 63 -10.35 -4.83 -10.10
N MET A 64 -9.70 -3.66 -10.05
CA MET A 64 -8.25 -3.58 -10.26
C MET A 64 -7.50 -4.23 -9.09
N GLN A 65 -7.95 -4.04 -7.85
CA GLN A 65 -7.39 -4.74 -6.70
C GLN A 65 -7.55 -6.26 -6.83
N GLN A 66 -8.74 -6.73 -7.22
CA GLN A 66 -8.98 -8.14 -7.50
C GLN A 66 -8.05 -8.70 -8.59
N LEU A 67 -7.79 -7.93 -9.66
CA LEU A 67 -6.86 -8.31 -10.71
C LEU A 67 -5.43 -8.49 -10.15
N VAL A 68 -4.93 -7.52 -9.38
CA VAL A 68 -3.57 -7.60 -8.81
C VAL A 68 -3.45 -8.80 -7.87
N VAL A 69 -4.39 -8.96 -6.93
CA VAL A 69 -4.42 -10.08 -5.98
C VAL A 69 -4.50 -11.42 -6.71
N LYS A 70 -5.27 -11.51 -7.78
CA LYS A 70 -5.45 -12.75 -8.54
C LYS A 70 -4.22 -13.13 -9.39
N VAL A 71 -3.49 -12.15 -9.92
CA VAL A 71 -2.43 -12.39 -10.91
C VAL A 71 -1.05 -12.40 -10.27
N LYS A 72 -0.76 -11.49 -9.34
CA LYS A 72 0.55 -11.38 -8.72
C LYS A 72 0.67 -12.39 -7.57
N PRO A 73 1.79 -13.12 -7.43
CA PRO A 73 2.05 -13.92 -6.23
C PRO A 73 1.88 -13.07 -4.97
N HIS A 74 1.14 -13.59 -3.97
CA HIS A 74 0.79 -12.81 -2.78
C HIS A 74 2.03 -12.34 -2.00
N ASP A 75 3.12 -13.11 -2.04
CA ASP A 75 4.41 -12.76 -1.45
C ASP A 75 5.17 -11.68 -2.23
N LYS A 76 4.58 -11.11 -3.29
CA LYS A 76 5.14 -10.03 -4.13
C LYS A 76 4.20 -8.82 -4.24
N ILE A 77 3.20 -8.73 -3.36
CA ILE A 77 2.30 -7.57 -3.26
C ILE A 77 2.63 -6.82 -1.97
N CYS A 78 2.99 -5.55 -2.07
CA CYS A 78 3.25 -4.67 -0.94
C CYS A 78 2.10 -3.67 -0.80
N ILE A 79 1.45 -3.61 0.35
CA ILE A 79 0.44 -2.57 0.60
C ILE A 79 1.15 -1.30 1.06
N THR A 80 0.76 -0.17 0.45
CA THR A 80 1.07 1.16 0.95
C THR A 80 -0.22 1.95 1.08
N THR A 81 -0.21 2.96 1.95
CA THR A 81 -1.30 3.92 1.98
C THR A 81 -1.07 5.06 1.01
N ASP A 82 0.19 5.47 0.78
CA ASP A 82 0.52 6.78 0.19
C ASP A 82 -0.25 7.92 0.89
N ALA A 83 -0.43 7.77 2.21
CA ALA A 83 -1.25 8.66 3.02
C ALA A 83 -0.58 10.04 3.18
N ILE A 84 -1.38 11.09 3.14
CA ILE A 84 -0.93 12.48 3.40
C ILE A 84 -1.30 12.94 4.81
N GLU A 85 -0.78 14.11 5.22
CA GLU A 85 -1.00 14.72 6.55
C GLU A 85 -2.49 14.93 6.89
N ALA A 86 -3.37 15.07 5.89
CA ALA A 86 -4.81 15.20 6.09
C ALA A 86 -5.50 13.88 6.50
N THR A 87 -4.81 12.75 6.48
CA THR A 87 -5.36 11.45 6.87
C THR A 87 -5.85 11.50 8.31
N GLY A 88 -7.14 11.20 8.52
CA GLY A 88 -7.77 11.25 9.85
C GLY A 88 -8.20 12.65 10.32
N GLN A 89 -8.00 13.70 9.52
CA GLN A 89 -8.37 15.08 9.88
C GLN A 89 -9.79 15.49 9.41
N GLY A 90 -10.44 14.65 8.60
CA GLY A 90 -11.77 14.90 8.03
C GLY A 90 -11.75 15.65 6.69
N PRO A 91 -12.93 15.91 6.08
CA PRO A 91 -13.04 16.69 4.86
C PRO A 91 -12.64 18.15 5.05
N GLY A 92 -11.95 18.74 4.07
CA GLY A 92 -11.47 20.11 4.20
C GLY A 92 -10.55 20.56 3.07
N THR A 93 -10.05 21.79 3.19
CA THR A 93 -8.98 22.31 2.33
C THR A 93 -7.75 22.53 3.19
N TYR A 94 -6.62 22.01 2.74
CA TYR A 94 -5.36 22.01 3.48
C TYR A 94 -4.25 22.61 2.61
N GLU A 95 -3.30 23.31 3.22
CA GLU A 95 -2.08 23.78 2.58
C GLU A 95 -0.97 22.74 2.82
N LEU A 96 -0.82 21.79 1.90
CA LEU A 96 0.02 20.59 2.05
C LEU A 96 0.76 20.28 0.75
N MET A 97 1.91 19.59 0.84
CA MET A 97 2.68 19.17 -0.33
C MET A 97 2.98 20.31 -1.33
N GLY A 98 3.24 21.51 -0.81
CA GLY A 98 3.58 22.69 -1.60
C GLY A 98 2.42 23.40 -2.29
N GLY A 99 1.16 23.12 -1.93
CA GLY A 99 0.00 23.85 -2.43
C GLY A 99 -1.32 23.46 -1.78
N LYS A 100 -2.44 23.87 -2.39
CA LYS A 100 -3.77 23.52 -1.88
C LYS A 100 -4.13 22.08 -2.22
N VAL A 101 -4.56 21.34 -1.21
CA VAL A 101 -5.14 20.00 -1.31
C VAL A 101 -6.58 20.07 -0.81
N TRP A 102 -7.50 19.55 -1.61
CA TRP A 102 -8.92 19.44 -1.25
C TRP A 102 -9.23 17.98 -0.92
N VAL A 103 -9.80 17.74 0.25
CA VAL A 103 -10.09 16.41 0.77
C VAL A 103 -11.59 16.28 0.98
N ASP A 104 -12.19 15.26 0.38
CA ASP A 104 -13.54 14.81 0.73
C ASP A 104 -13.51 13.61 1.69
N GLU A 105 -14.61 12.89 1.82
CA GLU A 105 -14.72 11.73 2.70
C GLU A 105 -13.85 10.53 2.25
N GLU A 106 -13.40 10.50 1.00
CA GLU A 106 -12.79 9.32 0.39
C GLU A 106 -11.46 9.60 -0.34
N VAL A 107 -11.25 10.81 -0.85
CA VAL A 107 -10.15 11.15 -1.76
C VAL A 107 -9.52 12.50 -1.40
N ALA A 108 -8.20 12.58 -1.53
CA ALA A 108 -7.45 13.83 -1.55
C ALA A 108 -7.11 14.23 -2.99
N TYR A 109 -7.47 15.44 -3.38
CA TYR A 109 -7.21 16.00 -4.70
C TYR A 109 -6.28 17.19 -4.63
N ARG A 110 -5.51 17.41 -5.71
CA ARG A 110 -4.81 18.67 -5.96
C ARG A 110 -5.82 19.81 -6.16
N GLU A 111 -5.33 21.05 -6.14
CA GLU A 111 -6.13 22.27 -6.32
C GLU A 111 -7.05 22.24 -7.55
N ASP A 112 -6.62 21.58 -8.63
CA ASP A 112 -7.41 21.43 -9.86
C ASP A 112 -8.61 20.47 -9.75
N ARG A 113 -8.71 19.72 -8.65
CA ARG A 113 -9.70 18.65 -8.39
C ARG A 113 -9.75 17.55 -9.46
N LYS A 114 -8.70 17.39 -10.24
CA LYS A 114 -8.62 16.39 -11.32
C LYS A 114 -7.65 15.27 -11.01
N ARG A 115 -6.64 15.54 -10.19
CA ARG A 115 -5.57 14.60 -9.86
C ARG A 115 -5.57 14.30 -8.37
N HIS A 116 -5.31 13.05 -8.02
CA HIS A 116 -5.10 12.68 -6.62
C HIS A 116 -3.85 13.34 -6.05
N ALA A 117 -3.86 13.61 -4.76
CA ALA A 117 -2.76 14.15 -3.98
C ALA A 117 -2.45 13.19 -2.83
N GLY A 118 -1.81 12.06 -3.16
CA GLY A 118 -1.71 10.91 -2.25
C GLY A 118 -3.10 10.40 -1.86
N SER A 119 -3.22 9.78 -0.69
CA SER A 119 -4.48 9.24 -0.17
C SER A 119 -4.79 9.68 1.26
N ILE A 120 -6.00 9.37 1.70
CA ILE A 120 -6.42 9.40 3.11
C ILE A 120 -6.66 7.99 3.67
N LEU A 121 -6.00 7.00 3.08
CA LEU A 121 -6.13 5.59 3.44
C LEU A 121 -5.37 5.29 4.75
N THR A 122 -6.01 4.56 5.66
CA THR A 122 -5.33 3.98 6.82
C THR A 122 -4.99 2.51 6.54
N MET A 123 -3.95 1.99 7.19
CA MET A 123 -3.46 0.63 6.91
C MET A 123 -4.49 -0.46 7.24
N ASP A 124 -5.32 -0.30 8.28
CA ASP A 124 -6.40 -1.22 8.61
C ASP A 124 -7.48 -1.26 7.51
N ARG A 125 -7.83 -0.10 6.93
CA ARG A 125 -8.75 -0.01 5.79
C ARG A 125 -8.12 -0.64 4.55
N ALA A 126 -6.82 -0.44 4.33
CA ALA A 126 -6.07 -1.02 3.23
C ALA A 126 -6.13 -2.56 3.27
N VAL A 127 -5.85 -3.16 4.44
CA VAL A 127 -5.95 -4.61 4.66
C VAL A 127 -7.37 -5.12 4.40
N ARG A 128 -8.39 -4.44 4.95
CA ARG A 128 -9.81 -4.81 4.71
C ARG A 128 -10.20 -4.78 3.24
N ASN A 129 -9.73 -3.78 2.48
CA ASN A 129 -10.00 -3.66 1.05
C ASN A 129 -9.34 -4.79 0.25
N VAL A 130 -8.10 -5.17 0.59
CA VAL A 130 -7.41 -6.29 -0.06
C VAL A 130 -8.08 -7.64 0.25
N VAL A 131 -8.58 -7.83 1.47
CA VAL A 131 -9.40 -9.00 1.82
C VAL A 131 -10.70 -9.01 1.00
N ALA A 132 -11.38 -7.86 0.89
CA ALA A 132 -12.57 -7.72 0.04
C ALA A 132 -12.27 -7.95 -1.47
N ALA A 133 -11.02 -7.74 -1.88
CA ALA A 133 -10.52 -8.06 -3.21
C ALA A 133 -10.18 -9.56 -3.42
N GLY A 134 -10.42 -10.41 -2.41
CA GLY A 134 -10.30 -11.86 -2.52
C GLY A 134 -9.04 -12.46 -1.90
N ALA A 135 -8.20 -11.66 -1.23
CA ALA A 135 -7.08 -12.20 -0.48
C ALA A 135 -7.54 -12.85 0.83
N GLU A 136 -6.90 -13.94 1.24
CA GLU A 136 -7.04 -14.45 2.60
C GLU A 136 -6.47 -13.44 3.62
N VAL A 137 -7.04 -13.39 4.83
CA VAL A 137 -6.62 -12.46 5.88
C VAL A 137 -5.11 -12.55 6.15
N GLY A 138 -4.55 -13.75 6.26
CA GLY A 138 -3.11 -13.94 6.48
C GLY A 138 -2.26 -13.39 5.34
N SER A 139 -2.71 -13.56 4.09
CA SER A 139 -2.04 -12.99 2.92
C SER A 139 -2.09 -11.46 2.94
N ALA A 140 -3.26 -10.86 3.23
CA ALA A 140 -3.39 -9.40 3.30
C ALA A 140 -2.55 -8.79 4.43
N LEU A 141 -2.45 -9.47 5.58
CA LEU A 141 -1.56 -9.04 6.67
C LEU A 141 -0.09 -9.14 6.26
N MET A 142 0.33 -10.24 5.63
CA MET A 142 1.69 -10.40 5.09
C MET A 142 2.05 -9.27 4.10
N MET A 143 1.11 -8.87 3.23
CA MET A 143 1.27 -7.74 2.31
C MET A 143 1.44 -6.38 3.01
N ALA A 144 0.91 -6.22 4.21
CA ALA A 144 1.03 -4.99 5.00
C ALA A 144 2.21 -5.01 6.00
N THR A 145 2.83 -6.16 6.26
CA THR A 145 3.84 -6.31 7.33
C THR A 145 5.16 -6.90 6.82
N GLU A 146 5.18 -8.18 6.50
CA GLU A 146 6.39 -8.93 6.14
C GLU A 146 6.99 -8.44 4.81
N ILE A 147 6.15 -8.22 3.81
CA ILE A 147 6.59 -7.82 2.46
C ILE A 147 7.21 -6.43 2.46
N PRO A 148 6.60 -5.37 3.06
CA PRO A 148 7.25 -4.09 3.19
C PRO A 148 8.54 -4.18 4.01
N ALA A 149 8.55 -4.91 5.14
CA ALA A 149 9.74 -5.09 5.96
C ALA A 149 10.91 -5.69 5.17
N ARG A 150 10.66 -6.74 4.39
CA ARG A 150 11.65 -7.36 3.50
C ARG A 150 12.11 -6.41 2.40
N THR A 151 11.20 -5.60 1.84
CA THR A 151 11.49 -4.66 0.75
C THR A 151 12.47 -3.57 1.18
N VAL A 152 12.40 -3.11 2.44
CA VAL A 152 13.32 -2.10 2.98
C VAL A 152 14.49 -2.68 3.78
N GLY A 153 14.61 -4.02 3.85
CA GLY A 153 15.68 -4.68 4.60
C GLY A 153 15.53 -4.65 6.13
N ALA A 154 14.32 -4.43 6.65
CA ALA A 154 14.04 -4.42 8.08
C ALA A 154 13.85 -5.85 8.63
N SER A 155 14.96 -6.56 8.85
CA SER A 155 14.98 -8.00 9.16
C SER A 155 14.30 -8.40 10.48
N THR A 156 14.12 -7.49 11.44
CA THR A 156 13.48 -7.76 12.74
C THR A 156 11.98 -7.40 12.76
N LYS A 157 11.41 -7.02 11.61
CA LYS A 157 10.04 -6.50 11.49
C LYS A 157 9.15 -7.44 10.67
N GLY A 158 7.84 -7.27 10.84
CA GLY A 158 6.82 -7.87 9.98
C GLY A 158 6.50 -9.34 10.26
N ARG A 159 7.10 -9.96 11.28
CA ARG A 159 6.86 -11.34 11.71
C ARG A 159 6.60 -11.41 13.22
N ILE A 160 5.84 -12.41 13.64
CA ILE A 160 5.68 -12.78 15.06
C ILE A 160 6.53 -14.02 15.30
N GLU A 161 7.77 -13.82 15.70
CA GLU A 161 8.74 -14.88 15.95
C GLU A 161 9.73 -14.49 17.04
N VAL A 162 10.34 -15.49 17.69
CA VAL A 162 11.36 -15.25 18.72
C VAL A 162 12.56 -14.56 18.08
N GLY A 163 12.96 -13.42 18.63
CA GLY A 163 14.08 -12.61 18.12
C GLY A 163 13.67 -11.42 17.25
N ALA A 164 12.41 -11.35 16.80
CA ALA A 164 11.85 -10.16 16.16
C ALA A 164 11.51 -9.07 17.19
N ASP A 165 11.36 -7.83 16.73
CA ASP A 165 10.85 -6.77 17.59
C ASP A 165 9.40 -7.06 17.98
N ALA A 166 9.04 -6.76 19.24
CA ALA A 166 7.67 -6.86 19.72
C ALA A 166 6.79 -5.72 19.16
N ASP A 167 6.66 -5.67 17.84
CA ASP A 167 5.80 -4.80 17.06
C ASP A 167 4.64 -5.64 16.52
N PHE A 168 3.45 -5.47 17.09
CA PHE A 168 2.26 -6.18 16.62
C PHE A 168 0.99 -5.38 16.89
N VAL A 169 -0.04 -5.72 16.14
CA VAL A 169 -1.36 -5.13 16.22
C VAL A 169 -2.36 -6.21 16.61
N VAL A 170 -3.25 -5.89 17.55
CA VAL A 170 -4.40 -6.71 17.90
C VAL A 170 -5.59 -6.21 17.10
N LEU A 171 -6.21 -7.10 16.33
CA LEU A 171 -7.38 -6.82 15.50
C LEU A 171 -8.60 -7.55 16.04
N ASN A 172 -9.78 -6.94 15.91
CA ASN A 172 -11.04 -7.67 16.11
C ASN A 172 -11.39 -8.54 14.87
N THR A 173 -12.51 -9.26 14.93
CA THR A 173 -12.97 -10.13 13.82
C THR A 173 -13.33 -9.37 12.55
N SER A 174 -13.59 -8.06 12.66
CA SER A 174 -13.83 -7.15 11.53
C SER A 174 -12.54 -6.53 10.99
N LEU A 175 -11.37 -6.96 11.49
CA LEU A 175 -10.04 -6.42 11.17
C LEU A 175 -9.84 -4.95 11.56
N GLU A 176 -10.56 -4.48 12.57
CA GLU A 176 -10.36 -3.14 13.14
C GLU A 176 -9.33 -3.20 14.28
N VAL A 177 -8.53 -2.13 14.42
CA VAL A 177 -7.46 -2.05 15.41
C VAL A 177 -8.02 -1.93 16.82
N VAL A 178 -7.68 -2.89 17.67
CA VAL A 178 -8.01 -2.90 19.10
C VAL A 178 -6.84 -2.38 19.92
N ALA A 179 -5.62 -2.79 19.61
CA ALA A 179 -4.41 -2.32 20.28
C ALA A 179 -3.22 -2.34 19.33
N THR A 180 -2.25 -1.44 19.56
CA THR A 180 -0.96 -1.46 18.87
C THR A 180 0.15 -1.50 19.90
N ILE A 181 1.09 -2.43 19.70
CA ILE A 181 2.27 -2.60 20.52
C ILE A 181 3.47 -2.26 19.65
N SER A 182 4.35 -1.38 20.13
CA SER A 182 5.62 -1.05 19.49
C SER A 182 6.77 -1.26 20.46
N ARG A 183 7.73 -2.11 20.06
CA ARG A 183 8.90 -2.53 20.84
C ARG A 183 8.51 -2.95 22.27
N GLY A 184 7.41 -3.71 22.37
CA GLY A 184 6.89 -4.24 23.63
C GLY A 184 6.07 -3.25 24.47
N ARG A 185 5.82 -2.02 23.99
CA ARG A 185 4.99 -1.03 24.68
C ARG A 185 3.65 -0.86 23.98
N VAL A 186 2.56 -0.87 24.75
CA VAL A 186 1.24 -0.50 24.23
C VAL A 186 1.26 1.00 23.89
N VAL A 187 1.10 1.33 22.61
CA VAL A 187 1.09 2.71 22.10
C VAL A 187 -0.30 3.16 21.64
N TYR A 188 -1.23 2.22 21.52
CA TYR A 188 -2.64 2.48 21.23
C TYR A 188 -3.50 1.38 21.87
N SER A 189 -4.66 1.77 22.38
CA SER A 189 -5.73 0.87 22.79
C SER A 189 -7.08 1.53 22.55
N ALA A 190 -8.03 0.79 21.97
CA ALA A 190 -9.42 1.20 21.85
C ALA A 190 -10.11 1.27 23.22
N ASP A 191 -9.63 0.50 24.20
CA ASP A 191 -9.95 0.67 25.61
C ASP A 191 -8.86 1.50 26.30
N ALA A 192 -9.16 2.77 26.59
CA ALA A 192 -8.23 3.71 27.18
C ALA A 192 -7.69 3.26 28.55
N SER A 193 -8.37 2.35 29.25
CA SER A 193 -7.92 1.84 30.56
C SER A 193 -6.69 0.92 30.48
N LEU A 194 -6.36 0.42 29.28
CA LEU A 194 -5.21 -0.46 29.04
C LEU A 194 -3.95 0.29 28.60
N LEU A 195 -4.03 1.61 28.42
CA LEU A 195 -2.84 2.41 28.14
C LEU A 195 -1.99 2.54 29.41
N PRO A 196 -0.66 2.42 29.32
CA PRO A 196 0.20 2.73 30.46
C PRO A 196 -0.08 4.16 30.91
N ALA A 197 -0.23 4.36 32.23
CA ALA A 197 -0.34 5.71 32.80
C ALA A 197 0.84 6.55 32.26
N SER A 198 0.53 7.73 31.72
CA SER A 198 1.45 8.63 31.02
C SER A 198 2.87 8.63 31.61
N LEU A 199 3.88 8.48 30.73
CA LEU A 199 5.29 8.72 31.04
C LEU A 199 5.55 10.18 31.42
#